data_AF-A0A9N7NHC1-F1
#
_entry.id   AF-A0A9N7NHC1-F1
#
_cell.length_a   1.000
_cell.length_b   1.000
_cell.length_c   1.000
_cell.angle_alpha   90.00
_cell.angle_beta   90.00
_cell.angle_gamma   90.00
#
_symmetry.space_group_name_H-M   'P 1'
#
loop_
_entity.id
_entity.type
_entity.pdbx_description
1 polymer ?
#
loop_
_entity_poly.entity_id
_entity_poly.type
_entity_poly.pdbx_seq_one_letter_code
_entity_poly.pdbx_strand_id
1 'polypeptide(L)' 'ARPLLSKAMEDGLFNDLADPRLEGDYIVHEMARIVACAAASIRHSARQRPKMSQ' A
#
# COMPACT_ATOMS: atom_id res chain seq x y z
N ALA A 1 1.37 -3.94 -10.32
CA ALA A 1 0.85 -3.39 -9.06
C ALA A 1 1.31 -4.17 -7.83
N ARG A 2 0.88 -5.43 -7.60
CA ARG A 2 1.32 -6.23 -6.42
C ARG A 2 2.84 -6.29 -6.18
N PRO A 3 3.70 -6.61 -7.18
CA PRO A 3 5.14 -6.68 -6.93
C PRO A 3 5.74 -5.33 -6.50
N LEU A 4 5.18 -4.21 -6.97
CA LEU A 4 5.62 -2.86 -6.55
C LEU A 4 5.22 -2.58 -5.10
N LEU A 5 3.97 -2.89 -4.72
CA LEU A 5 3.49 -2.69 -3.34
C LEU A 5 4.21 -3.61 -2.35
N SER A 6 4.46 -4.86 -2.72
CA SER A 6 5.22 -5.81 -1.90
C SER A 6 6.65 -5.34 -1.70
N LYS A 7 7.32 -4.90 -2.78
CA LYS A 7 8.67 -4.39 -2.70
C LYS A 7 8.77 -3.13 -1.84
N ALA A 8 7.85 -2.18 -1.99
CA ALA A 8 7.82 -0.98 -1.17
C ALA A 8 7.60 -1.28 0.33
N MET A 9 6.82 -2.32 0.64
CA MET A 9 6.62 -2.79 2.03
C MET A 9 7.86 -3.49 2.60
N GLU A 10 8.61 -4.22 1.78
CA GLU A 10 9.86 -4.89 2.18
C GLU A 10 11.01 -3.89 2.37
N ASP A 11 11.15 -2.96 1.43
CA ASP A 11 12.21 -1.94 1.43
C ASP A 11 11.89 -0.78 2.39
N GLY A 12 10.63 -0.63 2.80
CA GLY A 12 10.15 0.51 3.59
C GLY A 12 10.20 1.85 2.84
N LEU A 13 10.40 1.81 1.52
CA LEU A 13 10.52 2.96 0.64
C LEU A 13 9.18 3.22 -0.06
N PHE A 14 8.47 4.24 0.43
CA PHE A 14 7.16 4.62 -0.13
C PHE A 14 7.22 5.84 -1.04
N ASN A 15 8.39 6.44 -1.27
CA ASN A 15 8.53 7.66 -2.07
C ASN A 15 8.04 7.51 -3.52
N ASP A 16 8.18 6.33 -4.11
CA ASP A 16 7.71 6.04 -5.47
C ASP A 16 6.18 5.82 -5.53
N LEU A 17 5.53 5.66 -4.37
CA LEU A 17 4.10 5.40 -4.21
C LEU A 17 3.34 6.60 -3.64
N ALA A 18 4.01 7.41 -2.81
CA ALA A 18 3.44 8.60 -2.19
C ALA A 18 3.15 9.67 -3.25
N ASP A 19 2.11 10.47 -3.01
CA ASP A 19 1.82 11.63 -3.85
C ASP A 19 3.02 12.59 -3.80
N PRO A 20 3.59 13.00 -4.95
CA PRO A 20 4.69 13.97 -4.99
C PRO A 20 4.37 15.27 -4.25
N ARG A 21 3.09 15.65 -4.15
CA ARG A 21 2.63 16.85 -3.43
C ARG A 21 2.73 16.75 -1.91
N LEU A 22 2.89 15.54 -1.37
CA LEU A 22 3.19 15.35 0.05
C LEU A 22 4.64 15.74 0.35
N GLU A 23 5.54 15.79 -0.64
CA GLU A 23 6.95 16.15 -0.45
C GLU A 23 7.66 15.33 0.64
N GLY A 24 7.21 14.09 0.88
CA GLY A 24 7.73 13.24 1.97
C GLY A 24 7.12 13.50 3.35
N ASP A 25 6.16 14.42 3.46
CA ASP A 25 5.40 14.71 4.68
C ASP A 25 4.28 13.68 4.89
N TYR A 26 4.67 12.47 5.27
CA TYR A 26 3.73 11.44 5.69
C TYR A 26 4.32 10.57 6.80
N ILE A 27 3.47 10.02 7.65
CA ILE A 27 3.89 9.09 8.68
C ILE A 27 4.15 7.73 8.02
N VAL A 28 5.40 7.27 8.03
CA VAL A 28 5.83 6.00 7.42
C VAL A 28 4.98 4.81 7.88
N HIS A 29 4.61 4.76 9.17
CA HIS A 29 3.75 3.70 9.72
C HIS A 29 2.32 3.73 9.15
N GLU A 30 1.76 4.90 8.90
CA GLU A 30 0.44 5.03 8.29
C GLU A 30 0.49 4.65 6.81
N MET A 31 1.54 5.08 6.11
CA MET A 31 1.77 4.71 4.71
C MET A 31 1.89 3.19 4.53
N ALA A 32 2.62 2.51 5.41
CA ALA A 32 2.70 1.05 5.43
C ALA A 32 1.32 0.40 5.59
N ARG A 33 0.44 0.94 6.46
CA ARG A 33 -0.93 0.43 6.62
C ARG A 33 -1.77 0.65 5.36
N ILE A 34 -1.70 1.83 4.74
CA ILE A 34 -2.44 2.16 3.52
C ILE A 34 -2.01 1.24 2.38
N VAL A 35 -0.69 1.05 2.19
CA VAL A 35 -0.13 0.17 1.17
C VAL A 35 -0.54 -1.29 1.40
N ALA A 36 -0.52 -1.77 2.65
CA ALA A 36 -0.98 -3.11 2.99
C ALA A 36 -2.48 -3.31 2.66
N CYS A 37 -3.32 -2.34 3.01
CA CYS A 37 -4.74 -2.35 2.67
C CYS A 37 -4.96 -2.37 1.15
N ALA A 38 -4.26 -1.50 0.41
CA ALA A 38 -4.34 -1.46 -1.05
C ALA A 38 -3.90 -2.79 -1.69
N ALA A 39 -2.79 -3.37 -1.21
CA ALA A 39 -2.28 -4.65 -1.70
C ALA A 39 -3.25 -5.82 -1.45
N ALA A 40 -3.99 -5.80 -0.35
CA ALA A 40 -5.03 -6.79 -0.05
C ALA A 40 -6.26 -6.63 -0.97
N SER A 41 -6.69 -5.40 -1.23
CA SER A 41 -7.86 -5.08 -2.04
C SER A 41 -7.71 -5.41 -3.53
N ILE A 42 -6.48 -5.43 -4.06
CA ILE A 42 -6.23 -5.72 -5.48
C ILE A 42 -5.90 -7.20 -5.79
N ARG A 43 -6.10 -8.12 -4.83
CA ARG A 43 -5.80 -9.55 -5.05
C ARG A 43 -6.58 -10.12 -6.24
N HIS A 44 -5.97 -11.05 -6.99
CA HIS A 44 -6.62 -11.63 -8.18
C HIS A 44 -7.93 -12.35 -7.82
N SER A 45 -7.88 -13.21 -6.79
CA SER A 45 -9.08 -13.89 -6.28
C SER A 45 -9.96 -12.93 -5.51
N ALA A 46 -11.20 -12.74 -5.99
CA ALA A 46 -12.20 -11.92 -5.31
C ALA A 46 -12.48 -12.38 -3.88
N ARG A 47 -12.43 -13.70 -3.62
CA ARG A 47 -12.62 -14.29 -2.28
C ARG A 47 -11.51 -13.91 -1.29
N GLN A 48 -10.33 -13.53 -1.78
CA GLN A 48 -9.20 -13.11 -0.94
C GLN A 48 -9.16 -11.61 -0.69
N ARG A 49 -10.02 -10.83 -1.36
CA ARG A 49 -10.10 -9.38 -1.12
C ARG A 49 -10.90 -9.14 0.16
N PRO A 50 -10.49 -8.15 0.99
CA PRO A 50 -11.28 -7.75 2.14
C PRO A 50 -12.66 -7.24 1.72
N LYS A 51 -13.66 -7.43 2.59
CA LYS A 51 -14.96 -6.75 2.44
C LYS A 51 -14.79 -5.27 2.82
N MET A 52 -15.63 -4.41 2.27
CA MET A 52 -15.66 -2.98 2.65
C MET A 52 -16.06 -2.74 4.11
N SER A 53 -16.63 -3.73 4.79
CA SER A 53 -16.97 -3.69 6.21
C SER A 53 -15.85 -4.15 7.13
N GLN A 54 -14.69 -4.55 6.60
CA GLN A 54 -13.49 -4.73 7.44
C GLN A 54 -12.99 -3.38 7.92
#